data_AF-A0AAU3JJL0-F1
#
_entry.id   AF-A0AAU3JJL0-F1
#
_cell.length_a   1.000
_cell.length_b   1.000
_cell.length_c   1.000
_cell.angle_alpha   90.00
_cell.angle_beta   90.00
_cell.angle_gamma   90.00
#
_symmetry.space_group_name_H-M   'P 1'
#
loop_
_entity.id
_entity.type
_entity.pdbx_description
1 polymer ?
#
loop_
_entity_poly.entity_id
_entity_poly.type
_entity_poly.pdbx_seq_one_letter_code
_entity_poly.pdbx_strand_id
1 'polypeptide(L)'
;MHDLLRDKARRAQGRPAAPSAAVFDAQSVKTDTSVPTRSQGIDAGKKIAGRKRSIITDTLGLLLAVLVTAASVQDSMEWCAS
;
A
#
# COMPACT_ATOMS: atom_id res chain seq x y z
N MET A 1 -3.22 4.14 15.37
CA MET A 1 -3.30 3.04 16.37
C MET A 1 -2.12 2.07 16.27
N HIS A 2 -1.54 1.84 15.08
CA HIS A 2 -0.40 0.92 14.89
C HIS A 2 0.97 1.50 15.31
N ASP A 3 1.10 2.81 15.41
CA ASP A 3 2.40 3.49 15.60
C ASP A 3 3.05 3.17 16.96
N LEU A 4 2.28 3.16 18.05
CA LEU A 4 2.83 2.91 19.38
C LEU A 4 3.45 1.50 19.50
N LEU A 5 2.80 0.49 18.92
CA LEU A 5 3.31 -0.89 18.92
C LEU A 5 4.52 -1.02 18.01
N ARG A 6 4.49 -0.39 16.83
CA ARG A 6 5.64 -0.33 15.91
C ARG A 6 6.84 0.31 16.60
N ASP A 7 6.67 1.46 17.25
CA ASP A 7 7.73 2.19 17.93
C ASP A 7 8.38 1.34 19.04
N LYS A 8 7.56 0.63 19.83
CA LYS A 8 8.07 -0.30 20.86
C LYS A 8 8.86 -1.45 20.23
N ALA A 9 8.35 -2.07 19.16
CA ALA A 9 9.02 -3.15 18.45
C ALA A 9 10.37 -2.69 17.86
N ARG A 10 10.42 -1.49 17.25
CA ARG A 10 11.65 -0.91 16.71
C ARG A 10 12.68 -0.63 17.80
N ARG A 11 12.26 -0.03 18.91
CA ARG A 11 13.16 0.23 20.06
C ARG A 11 13.70 -1.07 20.66
N ALA A 12 12.87 -2.12 20.75
CA ALA A 12 13.30 -3.44 21.21
C ALA A 12 14.37 -4.07 20.30
N GLN A 13 14.38 -3.73 19.01
CA GLN A 13 15.39 -4.13 18.03
C GLN A 13 16.58 -3.14 17.93
N GLY A 14 16.70 -2.19 18.87
CA GLY A 14 17.77 -1.18 18.87
C GLY A 14 17.68 -0.16 17.74
N ARG A 15 16.51 -0.01 17.09
CA ARG A 15 16.28 0.93 16.00
C ARG A 15 15.53 2.17 16.48
N PRO A 16 15.74 3.36 15.85
CA PRO A 16 14.91 4.54 16.10
C PRO A 16 13.43 4.26 15.83
N ALA A 17 12.53 4.94 16.56
CA ALA A 17 11.08 4.83 16.37
C ALA A 17 10.66 5.22 14.94
N ALA A 18 11.23 6.29 14.40
CA ALA A 18 11.05 6.66 13.00
C ALA A 18 11.82 5.68 12.07
N PRO A 19 11.15 5.09 11.06
CA PRO A 19 11.83 4.31 10.04
C PRO A 19 12.63 5.21 9.10
N SER A 20 13.78 4.72 8.63
CA SER A 20 14.65 5.44 7.70
C SER A 20 14.34 5.15 6.22
N ALA A 21 13.61 4.06 5.95
CA ALA A 21 13.20 3.63 4.62
C ALA A 21 11.93 2.77 4.73
N ALA A 22 11.20 2.68 3.62
CA ALA A 22 10.00 1.87 3.48
C ALA A 22 10.08 1.00 2.22
N VAL A 23 9.50 -0.19 2.29
CA VAL A 23 9.28 -1.08 1.14
C VAL A 23 7.82 -0.92 0.72
N PHE A 24 7.63 -0.69 -0.58
CA PHE A 24 6.31 -0.52 -1.19
C PHE A 24 6.04 -1.68 -2.14
N ASP A 25 4.92 -2.36 -1.94
CA ASP A 25 4.44 -3.40 -2.85
C ASP A 25 3.00 -3.11 -3.26
N ALA A 26 2.78 -3.04 -4.57
CA ALA A 26 1.48 -2.77 -5.17
C ALA A 26 1.02 -3.93 -6.06
N GLN A 27 -0.20 -4.38 -5.82
CA GLN A 27 -0.80 -5.48 -6.57
C GLN A 27 -2.21 -5.14 -7.05
N SER A 28 -2.37 -5.11 -8.37
CA SER A 28 -3.67 -5.03 -9.04
C SER A 28 -4.34 -6.41 -9.07
N VAL A 29 -5.61 -6.48 -8.64
CA VAL A 29 -6.43 -7.70 -8.64
C VAL A 29 -7.66 -7.46 -9.51
N LYS A 30 -7.97 -8.44 -10.37
CA LYS A 30 -9.16 -8.39 -11.23
C LYS A 30 -10.42 -8.43 -10.37
N THR A 31 -11.33 -7.51 -10.64
CA THR A 31 -12.66 -7.45 -10.01
C THR A 31 -13.72 -8.11 -10.89
N ASP A 32 -14.83 -8.49 -10.25
CA ASP A 32 -15.99 -9.03 -10.95
C ASP A 32 -16.65 -7.96 -11.84
N THR A 33 -17.36 -8.39 -12.89
CA THR A 33 -18.05 -7.49 -13.82
C THR A 33 -19.20 -6.71 -13.17
N SER A 34 -19.71 -7.16 -12.02
CA SER A 34 -20.72 -6.46 -11.22
C SER A 34 -20.20 -5.27 -10.43
N VAL A 35 -18.87 -5.10 -10.29
CA VAL A 35 -18.28 -3.97 -9.56
C VAL A 35 -18.46 -2.68 -10.36
N PRO A 36 -19.02 -1.59 -9.77
CA PRO A 36 -19.20 -0.33 -10.48
C PRO A 36 -17.88 0.21 -11.02
N THR A 37 -17.87 0.63 -12.28
CA THR A 37 -16.71 1.25 -12.97
C THR A 37 -16.17 2.47 -12.25
N ARG A 38 -17.00 3.18 -11.48
CA ARG A 38 -16.56 4.29 -10.62
C ARG A 38 -15.62 3.86 -9.47
N SER A 39 -15.63 2.57 -9.10
CA SER A 39 -14.90 2.02 -7.96
C SER A 39 -13.79 1.01 -8.34
N GLN A 40 -13.48 0.93 -9.63
CA GLN A 40 -12.43 0.10 -10.21
C GLN A 40 -11.71 0.88 -11.33
N GLY A 41 -10.49 0.51 -11.64
CA GLY A 41 -9.70 1.13 -12.71
C GLY A 41 -9.09 0.06 -13.60
N ILE A 42 -8.63 0.44 -14.78
CA ILE A 42 -7.86 -0.46 -15.63
C ILE A 42 -6.38 -0.23 -15.37
N ASP A 43 -5.69 -1.28 -14.93
CA ASP A 43 -4.25 -1.34 -14.95
C ASP A 43 -3.80 -1.50 -16.42
N ALA A 44 -3.23 -0.45 -17.02
CA ALA A 44 -2.83 -0.46 -18.43
C ALA A 44 -1.67 -1.42 -18.72
N GLY A 45 -0.80 -1.67 -17.73
CA GLY A 45 0.33 -2.60 -17.86
C GLY A 45 -0.12 -4.07 -17.86
N LYS A 46 -1.16 -4.39 -17.10
CA LYS A 46 -1.70 -5.75 -16.97
C LYS A 46 -2.99 -6.00 -17.75
N LYS A 47 -3.61 -4.95 -18.29
CA LYS A 47 -4.94 -4.95 -18.94
C LYS A 47 -6.04 -5.55 -18.05
N ILE A 48 -5.97 -5.28 -16.75
CA ILE A 48 -6.91 -5.81 -15.75
C ILE A 48 -7.81 -4.67 -15.28
N ALA A 49 -9.13 -4.82 -15.42
CA ALA A 49 -10.10 -4.03 -14.68
C ALA A 49 -10.14 -4.53 -13.24
N GLY A 50 -9.79 -3.67 -12.29
CA GLY A 50 -9.46 -4.11 -10.95
C GLY A 50 -9.36 -3.01 -9.90
N ARG A 51 -9.05 -3.45 -8.69
CA ARG A 51 -8.54 -2.61 -7.60
C ARG A 51 -7.08 -2.92 -7.37
N LYS A 52 -6.33 -1.92 -6.97
CA LYS A 52 -4.94 -2.06 -6.56
C LYS A 52 -4.88 -1.99 -5.05
N ARG A 53 -4.19 -2.95 -4.44
CA ARG A 53 -3.82 -2.91 -3.03
C ARG A 53 -2.34 -2.57 -2.95
N SER A 54 -2.00 -1.66 -2.06
CA SER A 54 -0.63 -1.21 -1.83
C SER A 54 -0.31 -1.38 -0.35
N ILE A 55 0.75 -2.11 -0.06
CA ILE A 55 1.23 -2.37 1.30
C ILE A 55 2.57 -1.67 1.47
N ILE A 56 2.69 -0.94 2.58
CA ILE A 56 3.90 -0.23 2.95
C ILE A 56 4.40 -0.80 4.26
N THR A 57 5.65 -1.25 4.27
CA THR A 57 6.33 -1.74 5.48
C THR A 57 7.64 -1.00 5.69
N ASP A 58 8.13 -0.99 6.92
CA ASP A 58 9.50 -0.55 7.20
C ASP A 58 10.52 -1.66 6.91
N THR A 59 11.80 -1.36 7.11
CA THR A 59 12.91 -2.31 6.91
C THR A 59 12.91 -3.51 7.86
N LEU A 60 12.11 -3.51 8.92
CA LEU A 60 11.90 -4.65 9.82
C LEU A 60 10.63 -5.44 9.45
N GLY A 61 9.94 -5.06 8.37
CA GLY A 61 8.68 -5.66 7.94
C GLY A 61 7.46 -5.18 8.73
N LEU A 62 7.59 -4.13 9.55
CA LEU A 62 6.47 -3.59 10.33
C LEU A 62 5.58 -2.71 9.45
N LEU A 63 4.26 -2.89 9.54
CA LEU A 63 3.29 -2.20 8.70
C LEU A 63 3.30 -0.68 8.97
N LEU A 64 3.42 0.09 7.89
CA LEU A 64 3.30 1.55 7.88
C LEU A 64 1.93 1.99 7.38
N ALA A 65 1.47 1.43 6.27
CA ALA A 65 0.16 1.73 5.71
C ALA A 65 -0.33 0.60 4.80
N VAL A 66 -1.65 0.56 4.61
CA VAL A 66 -2.31 -0.26 3.58
C VAL A 66 -3.30 0.64 2.87
N LEU A 67 -3.17 0.73 1.55
CA LEU A 67 -4.04 1.52 0.70
C LEU A 67 -4.74 0.60 -0.30
N VAL A 68 -5.99 0.93 -0.61
CA VAL A 68 -6.75 0.25 -1.67
C VAL A 68 -7.32 1.32 -2.58
N THR A 69 -6.88 1.30 -3.83
CA THR A 69 -7.21 2.29 -4.85
C THR A 69 -7.79 1.60 -6.08
N ALA A 70 -8.34 2.39 -7.00
CA ALA A 70 -8.68 1.88 -8.34
C ALA A 70 -7.38 1.46 -9.06
N ALA A 71 -7.39 0.36 -9.82
CA ALA A 71 -6.14 -0.16 -10.41
C ALA A 71 -5.49 0.76 -11.47
N SER A 72 -6.19 1.81 -11.90
CA SER A 72 -5.65 2.84 -12.80
C SER A 72 -4.79 3.90 -12.09
N VAL A 73 -4.78 3.95 -10.75
CA VAL A 73 -3.96 4.93 -10.02
C VAL A 73 -2.49 4.53 -10.13
N GLN A 74 -1.64 5.43 -10.65
CA GLN A 74 -0.18 5.24 -10.68
C GLN A 74 0.41 5.26 -9.26
N ASP A 75 1.43 4.45 -9.02
CA ASP A 75 2.08 4.31 -7.71
C ASP A 75 2.69 5.64 -7.21
N SER A 76 3.19 6.48 -8.12
CA SER A 76 3.71 7.82 -7.79
C SER A 76 2.62 8.80 -7.35
N MET A 77 1.40 8.66 -7.88
CA MET A 77 0.24 9.46 -7.45
C MET A 77 -0.34 8.94 -6.13
N GLU A 78 -0.30 7.63 -5.90
CA GLU A 78 -0.75 7.03 -4.64
C GLU A 78 0.11 7.51 -3.47
N TRP A 79 1.44 7.56 -3.63
CA TRP A 79 2.36 8.03 -2.60
C TRP A 79 2.20 9.53 -2.25
N CYS A 80 2.02 10.40 -3.25
CA CYS A 80 1.83 11.83 -2.99
C CYS A 80 0.53 12.15 -2.23
N ALA A 81 -0.43 11.20 -2.20
CA ALA A 81 -1.73 11.37 -1.57
C ALA A 81 -1.81 10.83 -0.13
N SER A 82 -0.74 10.18 0.37
CA SER A 82 -0.65 9.57 1.71
C SER A 82 0.27 10.36 2.64
#